data_AF-A0A4Q9LC10-F1
#
_entry.id   AF-A0A4Q9LC10-F1
#
_cell.length_a   1.000
_cell.length_b   1.000
_cell.length_c   1.000
_cell.angle_alpha   90.00
_cell.angle_beta   90.00
_cell.angle_gamma   90.00
#
_symmetry.space_group_name_H-M   'P 1'
#
loop_
_entity.id
_entity.type
_entity.pdbx_description
1 polymer ?
#
loop_
_entity_poly.entity_id
_entity_poly.type
_entity_poly.pdbx_seq_one_letter_code
_entity_poly.pdbx_strand_id
1 'polypeptide(L)'
;MTRFNKSKTKKTITKYRQNKKFETIYGTKSLDQIQKDIKNNTTELNENIYYCIECSRNLNTERDFMAHKKTTTHKRRVKMLKEIQHTQKDAEMAADLMELADSKIEKEMPNQLEYDEKSDEKVMLKLERIYHIFIKIKELQDWIRE
;
A
#
# COMPACT_ATOMS: atom_id res chain seq x y z
N MET A 1 -17.81 -52.50 24.98
CA MET A 1 -16.79 -51.56 25.52
C MET A 1 -17.22 -50.14 25.22
N THR A 2 -17.83 -49.45 26.19
CA THR A 2 -18.28 -48.07 26.06
C THR A 2 -17.07 -47.13 26.08
N ARG A 3 -16.93 -46.27 25.06
CA ARG A 3 -15.93 -45.20 25.07
C ARG A 3 -16.28 -44.26 26.21
N PHE A 4 -15.48 -44.24 27.27
CA PHE A 4 -15.58 -43.24 28.34
C PHE A 4 -15.48 -41.85 27.70
N ASN A 5 -16.59 -41.11 27.69
CA ASN A 5 -16.60 -39.71 27.31
C ASN A 5 -15.77 -38.95 28.36
N LYS A 6 -14.49 -38.73 28.05
CA LYS A 6 -13.63 -37.84 28.83
C LYS A 6 -14.38 -36.51 28.94
N SER A 7 -14.76 -36.14 30.17
CA SER A 7 -15.50 -34.91 30.45
C SER A 7 -14.82 -33.76 29.73
N LYS A 8 -15.60 -32.95 29.00
CA LYS A 8 -15.08 -31.85 28.18
C LYS A 8 -14.35 -30.86 29.10
N THR A 9 -13.05 -31.02 29.29
CA THR A 9 -12.22 -29.95 29.81
C THR A 9 -12.33 -28.80 28.81
N LYS A 10 -12.77 -27.61 29.26
CA LYS A 10 -12.89 -26.43 28.39
C LYS A 10 -11.51 -26.20 27.80
N LYS A 11 -11.33 -26.47 26.50
CA LYS A 11 -10.05 -26.21 25.82
C LYS A 11 -9.76 -24.72 25.95
N THR A 12 -8.65 -24.37 26.59
CA THR A 12 -8.14 -23.00 26.61
C THR A 12 -8.05 -22.53 25.16
N ILE A 13 -8.75 -21.45 24.82
CA ILE A 13 -8.73 -20.91 23.45
C ILE A 13 -7.26 -20.63 23.13
N THR A 14 -6.76 -21.22 22.04
CA THR A 14 -5.38 -21.03 21.64
C THR A 14 -5.12 -19.56 21.35
N LYS A 15 -3.92 -19.08 21.67
CA LYS A 15 -3.49 -17.68 21.40
C LYS A 15 -3.81 -17.24 19.97
N TYR A 16 -3.66 -18.15 19.00
CA TYR A 16 -4.06 -17.94 17.60
C TYR A 16 -5.55 -17.59 17.43
N ARG A 17 -6.46 -18.34 18.06
CA ARG A 17 -7.91 -18.09 17.98
C ARG A 17 -8.31 -16.78 18.67
N GLN A 18 -7.64 -16.43 19.76
CA GLN A 18 -7.83 -15.13 20.41
C GLN A 18 -7.43 -14.01 19.44
N ASN A 19 -6.22 -14.06 18.87
CA ASN A 19 -5.72 -13.06 17.92
C ASN A 19 -6.60 -12.92 16.69
N LYS A 20 -7.05 -14.05 16.10
CA LYS A 20 -7.97 -14.01 14.95
C LYS A 20 -9.28 -13.31 15.27
N LYS A 21 -9.83 -13.52 16.47
CA LYS A 21 -11.04 -12.82 16.91
C LYS A 21 -10.79 -11.32 17.07
N PHE A 22 -9.66 -10.93 17.65
CA PHE A 22 -9.28 -9.53 17.77
C PHE A 22 -9.10 -8.88 16.39
N GLU A 23 -8.47 -9.58 15.44
CA GLU A 23 -8.28 -9.09 14.08
C GLU A 23 -9.61 -8.94 13.31
N THR A 24 -10.59 -9.82 13.53
CA THR A 24 -11.91 -9.64 12.91
C THR A 24 -12.70 -8.47 13.47
N ILE A 25 -12.50 -8.11 14.75
CA ILE A 25 -13.28 -7.06 15.43
C ILE A 25 -12.59 -5.70 15.32
N TYR A 26 -11.27 -5.68 15.49
CA TYR A 26 -10.44 -4.48 15.60
C TYR A 26 -9.34 -4.44 14.53
N GLY A 27 -9.47 -5.25 13.48
CA GLY A 27 -8.51 -5.29 12.38
C GLY A 27 -8.41 -3.97 11.65
N THR A 28 -7.37 -3.87 10.83
CA THR A 28 -7.18 -2.74 9.92
C THR A 28 -8.28 -2.69 8.88
N LYS A 29 -8.57 -1.49 8.36
CA LYS A 29 -9.48 -1.33 7.22
C LYS A 29 -9.07 -2.22 6.05
N SER A 30 -10.05 -2.74 5.30
CA SER A 30 -9.80 -3.45 4.05
C SER A 30 -9.14 -2.51 3.04
N LEU A 31 -8.45 -3.08 2.05
CA LEU A 31 -7.83 -2.29 0.98
C LEU A 31 -8.90 -1.42 0.31
N ASP A 32 -10.09 -1.97 0.06
CA ASP A 32 -11.17 -1.28 -0.66
C ASP A 32 -11.72 -0.07 0.06
N GLN A 33 -11.82 -0.16 1.37
CA GLN A 33 -12.19 0.98 2.16
C GLN A 33 -11.12 2.08 2.06
N ILE A 34 -9.84 1.70 2.09
CA ILE A 34 -8.72 2.65 2.06
C ILE A 34 -8.61 3.33 0.68
N GLN A 35 -8.77 2.61 -0.43
CA GLN A 35 -8.78 3.24 -1.76
C GLN A 35 -9.92 4.23 -1.91
N LYS A 36 -11.12 3.93 -1.37
CA LYS A 36 -12.24 4.89 -1.32
C LYS A 36 -11.90 6.11 -0.47
N ASP A 37 -11.32 5.90 0.71
CA ASP A 37 -10.91 6.98 1.62
C ASP A 37 -9.85 7.89 0.95
N ILE A 38 -8.91 7.32 0.19
CA ILE A 38 -7.91 8.05 -0.61
C ILE A 38 -8.58 8.82 -1.75
N LYS A 39 -9.47 8.19 -2.54
CA LYS A 39 -10.20 8.85 -3.64
C LYS A 39 -11.04 10.03 -3.13
N ASN A 40 -11.65 9.87 -1.96
CA ASN A 40 -12.50 10.90 -1.36
C ASN A 40 -11.71 11.95 -0.55
N ASN A 41 -10.38 11.85 -0.46
CA ASN A 41 -9.53 12.70 0.39
C ASN A 41 -10.06 12.83 1.84
N THR A 42 -10.63 11.76 2.41
CA THR A 42 -11.25 11.78 3.75
C THR A 42 -10.20 11.69 4.86
N THR A 43 -9.17 12.55 4.81
CA THR A 43 -8.25 12.78 5.92
C THR A 43 -8.90 13.49 7.10
N GLU A 44 -10.01 14.19 6.84
CA GLU A 44 -10.62 15.19 7.71
C GLU A 44 -11.23 14.64 9.00
N LEU A 45 -11.47 13.33 9.08
CA LEU A 45 -12.08 12.70 10.27
C LEU A 45 -11.08 12.32 11.38
N ASN A 46 -9.78 12.44 11.12
CA ASN A 46 -8.77 12.10 12.13
C ASN A 46 -8.17 13.37 12.72
N GLU A 47 -8.48 13.66 13.99
CA GLU A 47 -7.92 14.77 14.76
C GLU A 47 -6.40 14.63 15.01
N ASN A 48 -5.80 13.49 14.65
CA ASN A 48 -4.39 13.19 14.88
C ASN A 48 -3.50 13.72 13.75
N ILE A 49 -2.51 14.52 14.14
CA ILE A 49 -1.52 15.15 13.24
C ILE A 49 -0.66 14.10 12.50
N TYR A 50 -0.37 12.94 13.13
CA TYR A 50 0.51 11.91 12.59
C TYR A 50 -0.25 10.63 12.18
N TYR A 51 -1.16 10.76 11.23
CA TYR A 51 -1.97 9.65 10.73
C TYR A 51 -1.47 9.10 9.38
N CYS A 52 -1.34 7.79 9.27
CA CYS A 52 -1.09 7.11 7.99
C CYS A 52 -2.38 6.51 7.43
N ILE A 53 -2.88 7.09 6.34
CA ILE A 53 -4.12 6.68 5.66
C ILE A 53 -3.99 5.25 5.11
N GLU A 54 -2.88 4.95 4.45
CA GLU A 54 -2.64 3.68 3.77
C GLU A 54 -2.64 2.46 4.70
N CYS A 55 -2.21 2.67 5.95
CA CYS A 55 -2.18 1.64 6.99
C CYS A 55 -3.32 1.81 8.01
N SER A 56 -4.17 2.83 7.84
CA SER A 56 -5.20 3.23 8.79
C SER A 56 -4.71 3.28 10.24
N ARG A 57 -3.52 3.85 10.48
CA ARG A 57 -2.83 3.80 11.77
C ARG A 57 -2.46 5.19 12.28
N ASN A 58 -2.83 5.46 13.53
CA ASN A 58 -2.39 6.63 14.29
C ASN A 58 -0.99 6.39 14.86
N LEU A 59 -0.12 7.38 14.70
CA LEU A 59 1.20 7.41 15.32
C LEU A 59 1.25 8.62 16.27
N ASN A 60 2.10 8.53 17.29
CA ASN A 60 2.13 9.53 18.36
C ASN A 60 3.13 10.65 18.05
N THR A 61 4.22 10.35 17.34
CA THR A 61 5.31 11.30 17.07
C THR A 61 5.62 11.37 15.57
N GLU A 62 6.20 12.50 15.16
CA GLU A 62 6.68 12.69 13.78
C GLU A 62 7.78 11.70 13.41
N ARG A 63 8.71 11.44 14.33
CA ARG A 63 9.81 10.48 14.11
C ARG A 63 9.26 9.09 13.80
N ASP A 64 8.24 8.65 14.54
CA ASP A 64 7.60 7.35 14.32
C ASP A 64 6.87 7.30 12.98
N PHE A 65 6.26 8.41 12.55
CA PHE A 65 5.64 8.52 11.24
C PHE A 65 6.63 8.43 10.09
N MET A 66 7.75 9.14 10.20
CA MET A 66 8.82 9.08 9.20
C MET A 66 9.51 7.72 9.19
N ALA A 67 9.68 7.08 10.35
CA ALA A 67 10.17 5.71 10.43
C ALA A 67 9.17 4.71 9.83
N HIS A 68 7.88 4.84 10.14
CA HIS A 68 6.81 4.01 9.62
C HIS A 68 6.81 3.97 8.09
N LYS A 69 6.89 5.14 7.43
CA LYS A 69 6.94 5.22 5.96
C LYS A 69 8.10 4.45 5.33
N LYS A 70 9.22 4.28 6.05
CA LYS A 70 10.40 3.56 5.56
C LYS A 70 10.31 2.05 5.73
N THR A 71 9.42 1.56 6.60
CA THR A 71 9.28 0.13 6.92
C THR A 71 8.82 -0.71 5.73
N THR A 72 9.23 -1.98 5.70
CA THR A 72 8.86 -2.93 4.64
C THR A 72 7.37 -3.22 4.63
N THR A 73 6.73 -3.23 5.80
CA THR A 73 5.28 -3.46 5.94
C THR A 73 4.47 -2.36 5.27
N HIS A 74 4.83 -1.09 5.52
CA HIS A 74 4.22 0.05 4.85
C HIS A 74 4.46 0.00 3.33
N LYS A 75 5.70 -0.18 2.89
CA LYS A 75 6.03 -0.29 1.46
C LYS A 75 5.27 -1.41 0.76
N ARG A 76 5.06 -2.56 1.43
CA ARG A 76 4.24 -3.65 0.89
C ARG A 76 2.77 -3.25 0.78
N ARG A 77 2.24 -2.54 1.77
CA ARG A 77 0.86 -2.03 1.76
C ARG A 77 0.64 -1.02 0.63
N VAL A 78 1.56 -0.07 0.43
CA VAL A 78 1.53 0.89 -0.68
C VAL A 78 1.44 0.16 -2.02
N LYS A 79 2.27 -0.88 -2.22
CA LYS A 79 2.25 -1.67 -3.46
C LYS A 79 0.91 -2.35 -3.70
N MET A 80 0.33 -2.97 -2.66
CA MET A 80 -1.01 -3.58 -2.74
C MET A 80 -2.10 -2.56 -3.06
N LEU A 81 -1.98 -1.32 -2.57
CA LEU A 81 -2.94 -0.26 -2.85
C LEU A 81 -2.85 0.30 -4.27
N LYS A 82 -1.76 0.05 -5.00
CA LYS A 82 -1.64 0.44 -6.42
C LYS A 82 -2.36 -0.53 -7.36
N GLU A 83 -2.55 -1.77 -6.92
CA GLU A 83 -3.26 -2.79 -7.69
C GLU A 83 -4.77 -2.53 -7.65
N ILE A 84 -5.47 -2.89 -8.73
CA ILE A 84 -6.93 -2.83 -8.79
C ILE A 84 -7.47 -3.86 -7.80
N GLN A 85 -8.48 -3.45 -7.04
CA GLN A 85 -9.08 -4.31 -6.05
C GLN A 85 -10.03 -5.30 -6.67
N HIS A 86 -9.93 -6.53 -6.20
CA HIS A 86 -10.89 -7.57 -6.52
C HIS A 86 -12.21 -7.28 -5.81
N THR A 87 -13.19 -6.83 -6.58
CA THR A 87 -14.54 -6.60 -6.08
C THR A 87 -15.38 -7.86 -6.16
N GLN A 88 -16.50 -7.87 -5.44
CA GLN A 88 -17.48 -8.97 -5.52
C GLN A 88 -17.98 -9.19 -6.96
N LYS A 89 -18.13 -8.11 -7.73
CA LYS A 89 -18.54 -8.18 -9.14
C LYS A 89 -17.50 -8.91 -9.99
N ASP A 90 -16.21 -8.70 -9.74
CA ASP A 90 -15.14 -9.42 -10.44
C ASP A 90 -15.18 -10.93 -10.14
N ALA A 91 -15.52 -11.29 -8.91
CA ALA A 91 -15.66 -12.69 -8.50
C ALA A 91 -16.90 -13.34 -9.14
N GLU A 92 -18.02 -12.64 -9.21
CA GLU A 92 -19.26 -13.12 -9.86
C GLU A 92 -19.09 -13.26 -11.38
N MET A 93 -18.38 -12.31 -12.02
CA MET A 93 -18.00 -12.39 -13.43
C MET A 93 -17.07 -13.58 -13.70
N ALA A 94 -16.07 -13.81 -12.84
CA ALA A 94 -15.18 -14.96 -12.97
C ALA A 94 -15.88 -16.30 -12.73
N ALA A 95 -16.93 -16.31 -11.90
CA ALA A 95 -17.76 -17.48 -11.63
C ALA A 95 -18.88 -17.67 -12.67
N ASP A 96 -19.01 -16.77 -13.65
CA ASP A 96 -20.07 -16.75 -14.66
C ASP A 96 -21.49 -16.71 -14.04
N LEU A 97 -21.62 -16.03 -12.89
CA LEU A 97 -22.87 -15.90 -12.13
C LEU A 97 -23.58 -14.56 -12.38
N MET A 98 -22.96 -13.63 -13.12
CA MET A 98 -23.47 -12.27 -13.29
C MET A 98 -24.21 -12.11 -14.63
N GLU A 99 -25.51 -11.83 -14.57
CA GLU A 99 -26.33 -11.47 -15.74
C GLU A 99 -25.91 -10.07 -16.24
N LEU A 100 -25.79 -9.89 -17.56
CA LEU A 100 -25.21 -8.76 -18.33
C LEU A 100 -25.85 -7.35 -18.11
N ALA A 101 -26.49 -7.08 -16.98
CA ALA A 101 -27.27 -5.86 -16.76
C ALA A 101 -26.42 -4.60 -16.48
N ASP A 102 -25.17 -4.73 -16.02
CA ASP A 102 -24.30 -3.60 -15.68
C ASP A 102 -23.16 -3.44 -16.70
N SER A 103 -23.48 -2.96 -17.91
CA SER A 103 -22.49 -2.61 -18.95
C SER A 103 -21.70 -1.31 -18.66
N LYS A 104 -21.57 -0.92 -17.39
CA LYS A 104 -20.64 0.12 -16.92
C LYS A 104 -19.50 -0.51 -16.15
N ILE A 105 -18.79 -1.42 -16.81
CA ILE A 105 -17.44 -1.81 -16.38
C ILE A 105 -16.54 -1.33 -17.50
N GLU A 106 -16.34 0.00 -17.54
CA GLU A 106 -15.09 0.49 -18.09
C GLU A 106 -14.02 -0.15 -17.21
N LYS A 107 -13.34 -1.12 -17.80
CA LYS A 107 -12.10 -1.64 -17.24
C LYS A 107 -11.23 -0.41 -17.07
N GLU A 108 -11.15 0.15 -15.87
CA GLU A 108 -9.97 0.90 -15.46
C GLU A 108 -8.85 -0.13 -15.67
N MET A 109 -8.22 -0.08 -16.85
CA MET A 109 -7.08 -0.91 -17.15
C MET A 109 -6.10 -0.70 -16.00
N PRO A 110 -5.42 -1.77 -15.52
CA PRO A 110 -4.38 -1.61 -14.53
C PRO A 110 -3.49 -0.50 -15.03
N ASN A 111 -3.38 0.56 -14.24
CA ASN A 111 -2.42 1.65 -14.32
C ASN A 111 -1.26 1.16 -15.20
N GLN A 112 -1.37 1.42 -16.52
CA GLN A 112 -0.18 1.53 -17.35
C GLN A 112 0.57 2.54 -16.55
N LEU A 113 1.66 2.12 -15.89
CA LEU A 113 2.54 2.97 -15.10
C LEU A 113 2.39 4.37 -15.67
N GLU A 114 1.63 5.25 -14.99
CA GLU A 114 1.67 6.65 -15.31
C GLU A 114 3.14 6.97 -15.06
N TYR A 115 3.87 6.91 -16.16
CA TYR A 115 5.26 7.22 -16.22
C TYR A 115 5.25 8.70 -15.98
N ASP A 116 5.45 9.07 -14.72
CA ASP A 116 5.27 10.42 -14.25
C ASP A 116 6.46 11.22 -14.79
N GLU A 117 6.35 11.61 -16.06
CA GLU A 117 7.42 12.19 -16.89
C GLU A 117 8.14 13.32 -16.13
N LYS A 118 7.38 14.10 -15.35
CA LYS A 118 7.88 15.21 -14.53
C LYS A 118 8.85 14.81 -13.42
N SER A 119 8.70 13.62 -12.84
CA SER A 119 9.57 13.17 -11.76
C SER A 119 10.94 12.73 -12.31
N ASP A 120 10.93 12.08 -13.47
CA ASP A 120 12.11 11.60 -14.17
C ASP A 120 12.84 12.73 -14.89
N GLU A 121 12.15 13.69 -15.50
CA GLU A 121 12.75 14.90 -16.09
C GLU A 121 13.62 15.65 -15.07
N LYS A 122 13.14 15.77 -13.83
CA LYS A 122 13.87 16.45 -12.76
C LYS A 122 15.10 15.67 -12.30
N VAL A 123 15.04 14.34 -12.34
CA VAL A 123 16.18 13.45 -12.07
C VAL A 123 17.20 13.53 -13.21
N MET A 124 16.75 13.54 -14.46
CA MET A 124 17.59 13.62 -15.67
C MET A 124 18.30 14.97 -15.78
N LEU A 125 17.60 16.10 -15.57
CA LEU A 125 18.22 17.43 -15.52
C LEU A 125 19.28 17.55 -14.42
N LYS A 126 19.12 16.82 -13.31
CA LYS A 126 20.11 16.80 -12.23
C LYS A 126 21.35 16.00 -12.63
N LEU A 127 21.19 14.90 -13.37
CA LEU A 127 22.29 14.09 -13.90
C LEU A 127 23.08 14.83 -14.99
N GLU A 128 22.41 15.53 -15.91
CA GLU A 128 23.07 16.32 -16.96
C GLU A 128 23.93 17.44 -16.39
N ARG A 129 23.45 18.13 -15.35
CA ARG A 129 24.23 19.14 -14.64
C ARG A 129 25.51 18.57 -14.03
N ILE A 130 25.44 17.37 -13.46
CA ILE A 130 26.61 16.67 -12.90
C ILE A 130 27.57 16.30 -14.04
N TYR A 131 27.06 15.77 -15.16
CA TYR A 131 27.87 15.40 -16.32
C TYR A 131 28.64 16.59 -16.91
N HIS A 132 28.00 17.74 -17.07
CA HIS A 132 28.66 18.96 -17.55
C HIS A 132 29.75 19.47 -16.60
N ILE A 133 29.55 19.35 -15.29
CA ILE A 133 30.58 19.67 -14.30
C ILE A 133 31.76 18.72 -14.46
N PHE A 134 31.51 17.43 -14.63
CA PHE A 134 32.57 16.43 -14.87
C PHE A 134 33.35 16.70 -16.18
N ILE A 135 32.66 17.06 -17.26
CA ILE A 135 33.29 17.42 -18.54
C ILE A 135 34.20 18.64 -18.36
N LYS A 136 33.72 19.71 -17.72
CA LYS A 136 34.54 20.91 -17.46
C LYS A 136 35.73 20.64 -16.55
N ILE A 137 35.57 19.78 -15.55
CA ILE A 137 36.68 19.36 -14.69
C ILE A 137 37.72 18.59 -15.49
N LYS A 138 37.29 17.72 -16.40
CA LYS A 138 38.19 16.96 -17.29
C LYS A 138 38.92 17.88 -18.27
N GLU A 139 38.23 18.81 -18.90
CA GLU A 139 38.84 19.83 -19.78
C GLU A 139 39.87 20.69 -19.03
N LEU A 140 39.57 21.08 -17.78
CA LEU A 140 40.53 21.80 -16.93
C LEU A 140 41.73 20.94 -16.55
N GLN A 141 41.53 19.65 -16.27
CA GLN A 141 42.62 18.73 -15.97
C GLN A 141 43.51 18.46 -17.18
N ASP A 142 42.92 18.39 -18.37
CA ASP A 142 43.65 18.22 -19.64
C ASP A 142 44.42 19.51 -19.99
N TRP A 143 43.84 20.71 -19.75
CA TRP A 143 44.52 22.00 -19.91
C TRP A 143 45.68 22.22 -18.94
N ILE A 144 45.63 21.65 -17.73
CA ILE A 144 46.73 21.70 -16.75
C ILE A 144 47.85 20.70 -17.10
N ARG A 145 47.58 19.70 -17.95
CA ARG A 145 48.54 18.64 -18.35
C ARG A 145 49.35 18.97 -19.61
N GLU A 146 48.97 19.99 -20.37
CA GLU A 146 49.75 20.57 -21.49
C GLU A 146 50.65 21.71 -21.00
#